data_AF-A0A090SMQ2-F1
#
_entry.id   AF-A0A090SMQ2-F1
#
_cell.length_a   1.000
_cell.length_b   1.000
_cell.length_c   1.000
_cell.angle_alpha   90.00
_cell.angle_beta   90.00
_cell.angle_gamma   90.00
#
_symmetry.space_group_name_H-M   'P 1'
#
loop_
_entity.id
_entity.type
_entity.pdbx_description
1 polymer ?
#
loop_
_entity_poly.entity_id
_entity_poly.type
_entity_poly.pdbx_seq_one_letter_code
_entity_poly.pdbx_strand_id
1 'polypeptide(L)'
;MGWFDPAWAIMSFMVAGVATIVASLMGWVEVNQQVVEVNWLNTRDHVGPMPLTLWAIVIQNIYTTIPTFMLLFLAGLQGIPGELYEAAHIDGANKWQQHWNITIPQLAPVTFVVVTFSIIGTLQMFDQVALLGSAAPLESRITLAYYVYHNAFPPGGTPQIGMASAAALVLAFITLAVVYLQKIFGVKEKADG
;
A
#
# COMPACT_ATOMS: atom_id res chain seq x y z
N MET A 1 -17.64 13.44 -39.88
CA MET A 1 -17.06 12.56 -38.84
C MET A 1 -15.62 12.97 -38.67
N GLY A 2 -15.32 13.70 -37.59
CA GLY A 2 -14.04 14.36 -37.40
C GLY A 2 -12.96 13.39 -36.90
N TRP A 3 -11.71 13.71 -37.21
CA TRP A 3 -10.51 12.97 -36.79
C TRP A 3 -10.39 12.75 -35.25
N PHE A 4 -11.16 13.49 -34.44
CA PHE A 4 -11.18 13.44 -32.98
C PHE A 4 -12.41 12.72 -32.39
N ASP A 5 -13.06 11.83 -33.15
CA ASP A 5 -14.15 11.02 -32.59
C ASP A 5 -13.60 10.04 -31.54
N PRO A 6 -14.13 10.04 -30.29
CA PRO A 6 -13.66 9.13 -29.23
C PRO A 6 -13.70 7.66 -29.63
N ALA A 7 -14.59 7.26 -30.55
CA ALA A 7 -14.63 5.90 -31.09
C ALA A 7 -13.36 5.52 -31.87
N TRP A 8 -12.78 6.45 -32.64
CA TRP A 8 -11.54 6.20 -33.39
C TRP A 8 -10.31 6.14 -32.48
N ALA A 9 -10.30 6.91 -31.39
CA ALA A 9 -9.25 6.85 -30.38
C ALA A 9 -9.23 5.47 -29.68
N ILE A 10 -10.39 4.95 -29.32
CA ILE A 10 -10.49 3.62 -28.70
C ILE A 10 -10.00 2.53 -29.68
N MET A 11 -10.42 2.62 -30.95
CA MET A 11 -9.97 1.68 -31.99
C MET A 11 -8.47 1.77 -32.25
N SER A 12 -7.87 2.96 -32.27
CA SER A 12 -6.43 3.11 -32.48
C SER A 12 -5.60 2.58 -31.31
N PHE A 13 -6.04 2.76 -30.06
CA PHE A 13 -5.41 2.15 -28.89
C PHE A 13 -5.47 0.62 -28.94
N MET A 14 -6.62 0.05 -29.34
CA MET A 14 -6.74 -1.40 -29.50
C MET A 14 -5.83 -1.94 -30.62
N VAL A 15 -5.81 -1.28 -31.78
CA VAL A 15 -4.97 -1.67 -32.91
C VAL A 15 -3.49 -1.53 -32.57
N ALA A 16 -3.09 -0.46 -31.88
CA ALA A 16 -1.72 -0.27 -31.42
C ALA A 16 -1.29 -1.33 -30.41
N GLY A 17 -2.17 -1.70 -29.46
CA GLY A 17 -1.94 -2.78 -28.50
C GLY A 17 -1.74 -4.13 -29.20
N VAL A 18 -2.63 -4.50 -30.12
CA VAL A 18 -2.52 -5.74 -30.91
C VAL A 18 -1.26 -5.74 -31.77
N ALA A 19 -0.96 -4.62 -32.45
CA ALA A 19 0.24 -4.50 -33.26
C ALA A 19 1.51 -4.65 -32.41
N THR A 20 1.54 -4.11 -31.19
CA THR A 20 2.67 -4.25 -30.26
C THR A 20 2.83 -5.69 -29.79
N ILE A 21 1.74 -6.40 -29.50
CA ILE A 21 1.76 -7.83 -29.12
C ILE A 21 2.22 -8.70 -30.30
N VAL A 22 1.74 -8.43 -31.51
CA VAL A 22 2.17 -9.16 -32.71
C VAL A 22 3.65 -8.89 -33.00
N ALA A 23 4.10 -7.65 -32.87
CA ALA A 23 5.50 -7.28 -33.06
C ALA A 23 6.42 -7.89 -31.98
N SER A 24 5.94 -8.05 -30.74
CA SER A 24 6.69 -8.74 -29.69
C SER A 24 6.71 -10.26 -29.89
N LEU A 25 5.60 -10.88 -30.35
CA LEU A 25 5.54 -12.30 -30.70
C LEU A 25 6.43 -12.66 -31.89
N MET A 26 6.53 -11.76 -32.88
CA MET A 26 7.40 -11.92 -34.05
C MET A 26 8.87 -11.59 -33.76
N GLY A 27 9.22 -11.24 -32.53
CA GLY A 27 10.59 -10.92 -32.12
C GLY A 27 11.13 -9.62 -32.72
N TRP A 28 10.28 -8.76 -33.30
CA TRP A 28 10.67 -7.44 -33.80
C TRP A 28 10.82 -6.42 -32.66
N VAL A 29 10.14 -6.67 -31.55
CA VAL A 29 10.23 -5.86 -30.33
C VAL A 29 10.86 -6.74 -29.26
N GLU A 30 12.16 -6.54 -29.03
CA GLU A 30 12.79 -7.00 -27.81
C GLU A 30 12.30 -6.12 -26.65
N VAL A 31 11.63 -6.71 -25.67
CA VAL A 31 11.29 -6.03 -24.42
C VAL A 31 12.59 -5.85 -23.64
N ASN A 32 13.34 -4.80 -23.98
CA ASN A 32 14.51 -4.41 -23.22
C ASN A 32 14.03 -3.80 -21.90
N GLN A 33 14.01 -4.61 -20.84
CA GLN A 33 13.88 -4.09 -19.48
C GLN A 33 15.18 -3.38 -19.13
N GLN A 34 15.39 -2.18 -19.67
CA GLN A 34 16.36 -1.27 -19.09
C GLN A 34 15.89 -0.98 -17.66
N VAL A 35 16.60 -1.59 -16.70
CA VAL A 35 16.55 -1.12 -15.32
C VAL A 35 17.01 0.32 -15.41
N VAL A 36 16.08 1.27 -15.28
CA VAL A 36 16.45 2.67 -15.19
C VAL A 36 17.24 2.78 -13.90
N GLU A 37 18.56 2.86 -14.01
CA GLU A 37 19.46 3.08 -12.88
C GLU A 37 19.21 4.50 -12.40
N VAL A 38 18.21 4.66 -11.54
CA VAL A 38 17.96 5.91 -10.85
C VAL A 38 19.12 6.09 -9.87
N ASN A 39 20.12 6.87 -10.27
CA ASN A 39 21.44 6.97 -9.65
C ASN A 39 21.40 7.27 -8.13
N TRP A 40 20.37 7.97 -7.65
CA TRP A 40 20.20 8.27 -6.22
C TRP A 40 19.52 7.15 -5.40
N LEU A 41 18.89 6.17 -6.05
CA LEU A 41 18.18 5.04 -5.44
C LEU A 41 19.06 3.80 -5.26
N ASN A 42 20.11 3.69 -6.08
CA ASN A 42 21.15 2.65 -6.02
C ASN A 42 22.25 2.95 -4.99
N THR A 43 22.10 4.08 -4.30
CA THR A 43 22.99 4.53 -3.26
C THR A 43 22.86 3.64 -2.02
N ARG A 44 23.96 2.99 -1.62
CA ARG A 44 24.10 2.27 -0.34
C ARG A 44 24.25 3.21 0.86
N ASP A 45 23.99 4.50 0.70
CA ASP A 45 24.09 5.45 1.80
C ASP A 45 22.96 5.20 2.79
N HIS A 46 23.34 5.26 4.06
CA HIS A 46 22.46 5.02 5.19
C HIS A 46 22.10 6.38 5.79
N VAL A 47 20.83 6.54 6.15
CA VAL A 47 20.38 7.65 6.99
C VAL A 47 19.91 7.03 8.31
N GLY A 48 20.77 7.13 9.33
CA GLY A 48 20.58 6.43 10.59
C GLY A 48 20.78 4.91 10.44
N PRO A 49 19.94 4.06 11.05
CA PRO A 49 20.11 2.60 11.01
C PRO A 49 19.60 1.94 9.72
N MET A 50 18.99 2.68 8.79
CA MET A 50 18.33 2.13 7.60
C MET A 50 18.89 2.71 6.29
N PRO A 51 18.96 1.93 5.19
CA PRO A 51 19.31 2.41 3.86
C PRO A 51 18.35 3.50 3.38
N LEU A 52 18.85 4.48 2.63
CA LEU A 52 18.03 5.54 2.01
C LEU A 52 16.88 4.96 1.16
N THR A 53 17.11 3.81 0.51
CA THR A 53 16.11 3.12 -0.29
C THR A 53 14.90 2.65 0.53
N LEU A 54 15.09 2.18 1.78
CA LEU A 54 13.97 1.83 2.66
C LEU A 54 13.14 3.07 3.02
N TRP A 55 13.81 4.20 3.29
CA TRP A 55 13.12 5.46 3.54
C TRP A 55 12.27 5.91 2.35
N ALA A 56 12.80 5.80 1.12
CA ALA A 56 12.05 6.12 -0.09
C ALA A 56 10.80 5.23 -0.23
N ILE A 57 10.93 3.93 0.04
CA ILE A 57 9.81 2.98 0.03
C ILE A 57 8.75 3.35 1.07
N VAL A 58 9.16 3.69 2.29
CA VAL A 58 8.26 4.10 3.37
C VAL A 58 7.51 5.38 2.99
N ILE A 59 8.21 6.39 2.46
CA ILE A 59 7.60 7.65 2.03
C ILE A 59 6.60 7.41 0.90
N GLN A 60 6.96 6.58 -0.10
CA GLN A 60 6.05 6.21 -1.18
C GLN A 60 4.81 5.50 -0.63
N ASN A 61 4.98 4.56 0.30
CA ASN A 61 3.86 3.85 0.92
C ASN A 61 2.92 4.80 1.66
N ILE A 62 3.46 5.71 2.46
CA ILE A 62 2.71 6.76 3.16
C ILE A 62 1.95 7.64 2.16
N TYR A 63 2.64 8.12 1.11
CA TYR A 63 2.02 8.97 0.09
C TYR A 63 0.84 8.29 -0.59
N THR A 64 0.95 6.99 -0.92
CA THR A 64 -0.13 6.25 -1.57
C THR A 64 -1.30 5.91 -0.66
N THR A 65 -1.08 5.84 0.66
CA THR A 65 -2.10 5.39 1.63
C THR A 65 -2.79 6.54 2.36
N ILE A 66 -2.13 7.70 2.51
CA ILE A 66 -2.67 8.90 3.17
C ILE A 66 -4.07 9.28 2.64
N PRO A 67 -4.32 9.39 1.32
CA PRO A 67 -5.62 9.86 0.82
C PRO A 67 -6.78 8.96 1.27
N THR A 68 -6.57 7.64 1.21
CA THR A 68 -7.57 6.65 1.63
C THR A 68 -7.88 6.75 3.12
N PHE A 69 -6.84 6.83 3.96
CA PHE A 69 -7.04 6.94 5.41
C PHE A 69 -7.63 8.28 5.82
N MET A 70 -7.28 9.36 5.12
CA MET A 70 -7.88 10.68 5.34
C MET A 70 -9.39 10.67 5.07
N LEU A 71 -9.83 10.01 3.99
CA LEU A 71 -11.26 9.85 3.71
C LEU A 71 -11.98 9.03 4.78
N LEU A 72 -11.34 7.98 5.31
CA LEU A 72 -11.89 7.20 6.42
C LEU A 72 -12.04 8.06 7.69
N PHE A 73 -11.01 8.83 8.04
CA PHE A 73 -11.08 9.76 9.18
C PHE A 73 -12.12 10.85 8.98
N LEU A 74 -12.27 11.38 7.77
CA LEU A 74 -13.30 12.38 7.46
C LEU A 74 -14.71 11.80 7.62
N ALA A 75 -14.94 10.58 7.13
CA ALA A 75 -16.21 9.89 7.33
C ALA A 75 -16.48 9.64 8.83
N GLY A 76 -15.45 9.29 9.59
CA GLY A 76 -15.52 9.18 11.05
C GLY A 76 -15.91 10.48 11.75
N LEU A 77 -15.28 11.58 11.36
CA LEU A 77 -15.55 12.92 11.90
C LEU A 77 -16.98 13.39 11.59
N GLN A 78 -17.50 13.08 10.40
CA GLN A 78 -18.88 13.39 10.02
C GLN A 78 -19.92 12.63 10.86
N GLY A 79 -19.54 11.50 11.46
CA GLY A 79 -20.41 10.73 12.34
C GLY A 79 -20.52 11.28 13.77
N ILE A 80 -19.69 12.25 14.16
CA ILE A 80 -19.69 12.80 15.52
C ILE A 80 -20.84 13.82 15.68
N PRO A 81 -21.77 13.63 16.63
CA PRO A 81 -22.85 14.58 16.87
C PRO A 81 -22.32 15.97 17.25
N GLY A 82 -22.84 17.02 16.58
CA GLY A 82 -22.47 18.41 16.87
C GLY A 82 -22.83 18.85 18.30
N GLU A 83 -23.87 18.25 18.89
CA GLU A 83 -24.36 18.51 20.24
C GLU A 83 -23.28 18.33 21.32
N LEU A 84 -22.34 17.39 21.13
CA LEU A 84 -21.23 17.17 22.06
C LEU A 84 -20.26 18.34 22.11
N TYR A 85 -20.03 18.99 20.97
CA TYR A 85 -19.17 20.17 20.90
C TYR A 85 -19.86 21.40 21.48
N GLU A 86 -21.18 21.52 21.29
CA GLU A 86 -21.99 22.59 21.89
C GLU A 86 -22.03 22.46 23.42
N ALA A 87 -22.27 21.26 23.94
CA ALA A 87 -22.24 20.98 25.39
C ALA A 87 -20.86 21.32 25.98
N ALA A 88 -19.78 20.87 25.34
CA ALA A 88 -18.42 21.19 25.79
C ALA A 88 -18.10 22.69 25.70
N HIS A 89 -18.70 23.42 24.77
CA HIS A 89 -18.55 24.87 24.71
C HIS A 89 -19.29 25.57 25.86
N ILE A 90 -20.49 25.09 26.22
CA ILE A 90 -21.24 25.56 27.39
C ILE A 90 -20.46 25.28 28.69
N ASP A 91 -19.80 24.13 28.78
CA ASP A 91 -18.94 23.75 29.91
C ASP A 91 -17.58 24.49 29.94
N GLY A 92 -17.32 25.40 28.98
CA GLY A 92 -16.10 26.21 28.94
C GLY A 92 -14.86 25.48 28.45
N ALA A 93 -15.00 24.33 27.78
CA ALA A 93 -13.87 23.57 27.26
C ALA A 93 -13.19 24.29 26.08
N ASN A 94 -11.85 24.39 26.11
CA ASN A 94 -11.05 24.92 25.02
C ASN A 94 -10.94 23.90 23.85
N LYS A 95 -10.61 24.36 22.64
CA LYS A 95 -10.50 23.51 21.43
C LYS A 95 -9.55 22.31 21.59
N TRP A 96 -8.47 22.47 22.34
CA TRP A 96 -7.55 21.35 22.63
C TRP A 96 -8.21 20.29 23.52
N GLN A 97 -9.00 20.69 24.53
CA GLN A 97 -9.75 19.76 25.37
C GLN A 97 -10.84 19.05 24.57
N GLN A 98 -11.54 19.77 23.69
CA GLN A 98 -12.52 19.15 22.78
C GLN A 98 -11.86 18.13 21.84
N HIS A 99 -10.66 18.40 21.33
CA HIS A 99 -9.94 17.47 20.47
C HIS A 99 -9.57 16.16 21.20
N TRP A 100 -8.97 16.25 22.39
CA TRP A 100 -8.53 15.06 23.14
C TRP A 100 -9.65 14.33 23.86
N ASN A 101 -10.70 15.02 24.31
CA ASN A 101 -11.76 14.41 25.11
C ASN A 101 -13.00 14.02 24.29
N ILE A 102 -13.20 14.61 23.10
CA ILE A 102 -14.35 14.32 22.24
C ILE A 102 -13.86 13.69 20.94
N THR A 103 -13.05 14.41 20.16
CA THR A 103 -12.69 13.97 18.81
C THR A 103 -11.89 12.66 18.80
N ILE A 104 -10.80 12.57 19.56
CA ILE A 104 -9.93 11.38 19.58
C ILE A 104 -10.66 10.12 20.10
N PRO A 105 -11.39 10.16 21.22
CA PRO A 105 -12.14 9.00 21.73
C PRO A 105 -13.24 8.55 20.77
N GLN A 106 -13.99 9.50 20.18
CA GLN A 106 -15.03 9.21 19.18
C GLN A 106 -14.46 8.59 17.90
N LEU A 107 -13.23 8.96 17.51
CA LEU A 107 -12.54 8.39 16.35
C LEU A 107 -11.85 7.06 16.62
N ALA A 108 -11.77 6.58 17.87
CA ALA A 108 -11.12 5.31 18.20
C ALA A 108 -11.55 4.12 17.31
N PRO A 109 -12.84 3.94 16.97
CA PRO A 109 -13.28 2.88 16.06
C PRO A 109 -12.69 3.02 14.64
N VAL A 110 -12.54 4.25 14.15
CA VAL A 110 -12.01 4.53 12.82
C VAL A 110 -10.49 4.36 12.81
N THR A 111 -9.81 4.86 13.85
CA THR A 111 -8.37 4.64 14.05
C THR A 111 -8.05 3.15 14.08
N PHE A 112 -8.86 2.34 14.76
CA PHE A 112 -8.69 0.89 14.80
C PHE A 112 -8.74 0.25 13.39
N VAL A 113 -9.72 0.64 12.58
CA VAL A 113 -9.87 0.16 11.19
C VAL A 113 -8.67 0.61 10.34
N VAL A 114 -8.26 1.87 10.44
CA VAL A 114 -7.11 2.40 9.70
C VAL A 114 -5.82 1.66 10.06
N VAL A 115 -5.56 1.44 11.35
CA VAL A 115 -4.39 0.68 11.81
C VAL A 115 -4.45 -0.77 11.33
N THR A 116 -5.64 -1.38 11.31
CA THR A 116 -5.83 -2.75 10.78
C THR A 116 -5.44 -2.81 9.30
N PHE A 117 -5.98 -1.90 8.49
CA PHE A 117 -5.68 -1.87 7.07
C PHE A 117 -4.23 -1.49 6.77
N SER A 118 -3.61 -0.62 7.57
CA SER A 118 -2.19 -0.28 7.39
C SER A 118 -1.28 -1.47 7.69
N ILE A 119 -1.55 -2.23 8.75
CA ILE A 119 -0.77 -3.45 9.08
C ILE A 119 -0.96 -4.52 7.99
N ILE A 120 -2.19 -4.76 7.52
CA ILE A 120 -2.43 -5.69 6.40
C ILE A 120 -1.68 -5.22 5.15
N GLY A 121 -1.80 -3.94 4.80
CA GLY A 121 -1.20 -3.36 3.60
C GLY A 121 0.34 -3.43 3.63
N THR A 122 0.96 -3.21 4.79
CA THR A 122 2.41 -3.32 4.96
C THR A 122 2.91 -4.76 4.89
N LEU A 123 2.18 -5.74 5.43
CA LEU A 123 2.53 -7.16 5.31
C LEU A 123 2.41 -7.67 3.87
N GLN A 124 1.46 -7.13 3.10
CA GLN A 124 1.22 -7.49 1.70
C GLN A 124 2.00 -6.60 0.71
N MET A 125 2.93 -5.79 1.22
CA MET A 125 3.66 -4.81 0.42
C MET A 125 4.64 -5.51 -0.55
N PHE A 126 4.22 -5.61 -1.80
CA PHE A 126 4.99 -6.19 -2.90
C PHE A 126 5.41 -5.14 -3.92
N ASP A 127 4.43 -4.37 -4.43
CA ASP A 127 4.59 -3.55 -5.63
C ASP A 127 5.70 -2.50 -5.47
N GLN A 128 5.70 -1.78 -4.34
CA GLN A 128 6.72 -0.78 -4.01
C GLN A 128 8.14 -1.34 -3.97
N VAL A 129 8.31 -2.61 -3.58
CA VAL A 129 9.61 -3.30 -3.55
C VAL A 129 9.98 -3.82 -4.94
N ALA A 130 9.00 -4.36 -5.66
CA ALA A 130 9.18 -4.92 -6.99
C ALA A 130 9.54 -3.86 -8.03
N LEU A 131 8.93 -2.67 -7.95
CA LEU A 131 9.23 -1.53 -8.82
C LEU A 131 10.68 -1.07 -8.70
N LEU A 132 11.28 -1.18 -7.52
CA LEU A 132 12.70 -0.86 -7.31
C LEU A 132 13.64 -1.99 -7.76
N GLY A 133 13.14 -3.22 -7.86
CA GLY A 133 13.79 -4.30 -8.57
C GLY A 133 15.23 -4.57 -8.13
N SER A 134 16.18 -4.50 -9.06
CA SER A 134 17.61 -4.68 -8.80
C SER A 134 18.33 -3.41 -8.35
N ALA A 135 17.68 -2.25 -8.47
CA ALA A 135 18.27 -0.96 -8.11
C ALA A 135 18.36 -0.74 -6.59
N ALA A 136 17.57 -1.48 -5.79
CA ALA A 136 17.63 -1.40 -4.33
C ALA A 136 18.61 -2.41 -3.70
N PRO A 137 19.25 -2.09 -2.56
CA PRO A 137 20.01 -3.06 -1.76
C PRO A 137 19.18 -4.30 -1.40
N LEU A 138 19.83 -5.46 -1.24
CA LEU A 138 19.15 -6.71 -0.89
C LEU A 138 18.34 -6.59 0.41
N GLU A 139 18.89 -5.90 1.40
CA GLU A 139 18.28 -5.68 2.72
C GLU A 139 16.93 -4.95 2.63
N SER A 140 16.76 -4.08 1.63
CA SER A 140 15.54 -3.31 1.40
C SER A 140 14.46 -4.08 0.62
N ARG A 141 14.77 -5.30 0.14
CA ARG A 141 13.93 -6.09 -0.78
C ARG A 141 13.31 -7.34 -0.18
N ILE A 142 13.64 -7.64 1.09
CA ILE A 142 13.21 -8.89 1.73
C ILE A 142 11.82 -8.72 2.33
N THR A 143 10.77 -8.81 1.51
CA THR A 143 9.39 -8.96 2.00
C THR A 143 8.83 -10.33 1.65
N LEU A 144 7.94 -10.88 2.48
CA LEU A 144 7.29 -12.17 2.20
C LEU A 144 6.55 -12.15 0.85
N ALA A 145 5.88 -11.05 0.55
CA ALA A 145 5.15 -10.89 -0.71
C ALA A 145 6.09 -10.86 -1.92
N TYR A 146 7.25 -10.20 -1.81
CA TYR A 146 8.29 -10.25 -2.83
C TYR A 146 8.88 -11.66 -3.00
N TYR A 147 9.10 -12.39 -1.90
CA TYR A 147 9.56 -13.77 -1.95
C TYR A 147 8.57 -14.67 -2.71
N VAL A 148 7.27 -14.56 -2.45
CA VAL A 148 6.23 -15.31 -3.19
C VAL A 148 6.32 -15.01 -4.68
N TYR A 149 6.40 -13.74 -5.06
CA TYR A 149 6.49 -13.34 -6.46
C TYR A 149 7.74 -13.87 -7.14
N HIS A 150 8.92 -13.72 -6.51
CA HIS A 150 10.18 -14.13 -7.11
C HIS A 150 10.25 -15.66 -7.35
N ASN A 151 9.63 -16.46 -6.48
CA ASN A 151 9.54 -17.91 -6.68
C ASN A 151 8.50 -18.30 -7.74
N ALA A 152 7.42 -17.51 -7.88
CA ALA A 152 6.40 -17.74 -8.89
C ALA A 152 6.86 -17.31 -10.30
N PHE A 153 7.61 -16.22 -10.39
CA PHE A 153 8.07 -15.61 -11.65
C PHE A 153 9.56 -15.28 -11.62
N PRO A 154 10.45 -16.29 -11.56
CA PRO A 154 11.89 -16.06 -11.53
C PRO A 154 12.40 -15.52 -12.88
N PRO A 155 13.29 -14.50 -12.90
CA PRO A 155 13.90 -14.03 -14.14
C PRO A 155 14.78 -15.13 -14.76
N GLY A 156 14.40 -15.65 -15.93
CA GLY A 156 15.21 -16.60 -16.71
C GLY A 156 15.29 -18.03 -16.18
N GLY A 157 14.39 -18.44 -15.26
CA GLY A 157 14.39 -19.77 -14.65
C GLY A 157 13.04 -20.49 -14.72
N THR A 158 12.98 -21.70 -14.16
CA THR A 158 11.73 -22.48 -14.04
C THR A 158 10.90 -21.99 -12.84
N PRO A 159 9.62 -21.64 -13.02
CA PRO A 159 8.71 -21.27 -11.93
C PRO A 159 8.62 -22.34 -10.84
N GLN A 160 8.91 -21.97 -9.59
CA GLN A 160 8.76 -22.85 -8.43
C GLN A 160 7.41 -22.60 -7.75
N ILE A 161 6.34 -22.88 -8.49
CA ILE A 161 4.96 -22.59 -8.07
C ILE A 161 4.62 -23.24 -6.72
N GLY A 162 5.09 -24.47 -6.47
CA GLY A 162 4.86 -25.16 -5.20
C GLY A 162 5.42 -24.40 -3.98
N MET A 163 6.65 -23.88 -4.09
CA MET A 163 7.28 -23.09 -3.03
C MET A 163 6.59 -21.73 -2.88
N ALA A 164 6.25 -21.08 -3.99
CA ALA A 164 5.54 -19.81 -3.98
C ALA A 164 4.17 -19.93 -3.31
N SER A 165 3.40 -20.97 -3.63
CA SER A 165 2.10 -21.23 -3.01
C SER A 165 2.20 -21.54 -1.52
N ALA A 166 3.20 -22.31 -1.09
CA ALA A 166 3.43 -22.58 0.33
C ALA A 166 3.76 -21.28 1.10
N ALA A 167 4.65 -20.45 0.56
CA ALA A 167 4.98 -19.16 1.14
C ALA A 167 3.78 -18.19 1.16
N ALA A 168 2.94 -18.20 0.13
CA ALA A 168 1.71 -17.41 0.08
C ALA A 168 0.71 -17.83 1.16
N LEU A 169 0.56 -19.14 1.42
CA LEU A 169 -0.27 -19.64 2.51
C LEU A 169 0.27 -19.23 3.87
N VAL A 170 1.59 -19.27 4.06
CA VAL A 170 2.23 -18.78 5.29
C VAL A 170 1.98 -17.29 5.49
N LEU A 171 2.15 -16.48 4.44
CA LEU A 171 1.84 -15.05 4.47
C LEU A 171 0.38 -14.81 4.85
N ALA A 172 -0.56 -15.51 4.20
CA ALA A 172 -1.99 -15.40 4.49
C ALA A 172 -2.29 -15.78 5.95
N PHE A 173 -1.68 -16.85 6.46
CA PHE A 173 -1.85 -17.28 7.85
C PHE A 173 -1.31 -16.22 8.83
N ILE A 174 -0.14 -15.63 8.56
CA ILE A 174 0.42 -14.56 9.38
C ILE A 174 -0.50 -13.33 9.37
N THR A 175 -0.97 -12.90 8.19
CA THR A 175 -1.91 -11.77 8.09
C THR A 175 -3.19 -12.05 8.85
N LEU A 176 -3.77 -13.25 8.74
CA LEU A 176 -4.96 -13.64 9.49
C LEU A 176 -4.71 -13.66 11.00
N ALA A 177 -3.57 -14.19 11.45
CA ALA A 177 -3.21 -14.21 12.87
C ALA A 177 -3.08 -12.79 13.42
N VAL A 178 -2.43 -11.88 12.68
CA VAL A 178 -2.28 -10.47 13.07
C VAL A 178 -3.64 -9.77 13.17
N VAL A 179 -4.51 -9.94 12.17
CA VAL A 179 -5.86 -9.36 12.19
C VAL A 179 -6.71 -9.93 13.34
N TYR A 180 -6.61 -11.23 13.59
CA TYR A 180 -7.34 -11.88 14.67
C TYR A 180 -6.86 -11.39 16.05
N LEU A 181 -5.55 -11.27 16.25
CA LEU A 181 -4.97 -10.70 17.47
C LEU A 181 -5.44 -9.26 17.65
N GLN A 182 -5.32 -8.43 16.60
CA GLN A 182 -5.76 -7.04 16.65
C GLN A 182 -7.25 -6.91 17.00
N LYS A 183 -8.11 -7.76 16.43
CA LYS A 183 -9.53 -7.82 16.77
C LYS A 183 -9.75 -8.16 18.24
N ILE A 184 -9.01 -9.11 18.81
CA ILE A 184 -9.14 -9.47 20.23
C ILE A 184 -8.73 -8.30 21.13
N PHE A 185 -7.58 -7.67 20.85
CA PHE A 185 -7.10 -6.55 21.66
C PHE A 185 -8.02 -5.32 21.55
N GLY A 186 -8.50 -4.99 20.35
CA GLY A 186 -9.40 -3.84 20.14
C GLY A 186 -10.84 -4.05 20.62
N VAL A 187 -11.34 -5.29 20.71
CA VAL A 187 -12.65 -5.58 21.31
C VAL A 187 -12.59 -5.49 22.83
N LYS A 188 -11.45 -5.84 23.44
CA LYS A 188 -11.28 -5.79 24.90
C LYS A 188 -11.32 -4.35 25.44
N GLU A 189 -10.79 -3.39 24.69
CA GLU A 189 -10.79 -1.96 25.07
C GLU A 189 -12.20 -1.34 25.06
N LYS A 190 -13.16 -1.92 24.33
CA LYS A 190 -14.57 -1.47 24.32
C LYS A 190 -15.45 -2.08 25.43
N ALA A 191 -14.94 -3.09 26.16
CA ALA A 191 -15.70 -3.72 27.25
C ALA A 191 -15.41 -3.07 28.61
N ASP A 192 -14.31 -2.33 28.74
CA ASP A 192 -13.78 -1.83 30.01
C ASP A 192 -13.80 -0.28 30.12
N GLY A 193 -14.37 0.45 29.16
CA GLY A 193 -14.49 1.92 29.16
C GLY A 193 -15.90 2.39 28.79
#